data_AF-A0A453S3L9-F1
#
_entry.id   AF-A0A453S3L9-F1
#
_cell.length_a   1.000
_cell.length_b   1.000
_cell.length_c   1.000
_cell.angle_alpha   90.00
_cell.angle_beta   90.00
_cell.angle_gamma   90.00
#
_symmetry.space_group_name_H-M   'P 1'
#
loop_
_entity.id
_entity.type
_entity.pdbx_description
1 polymer ?
#
loop_
_entity_poly.entity_id
_entity_poly.type
_entity_poly.pdbx_seq_one_letter_code
_entity_poly.pdbx_strand_id
1 'polypeptide(L)'
;LLEMLMNNCGEPIHKQVIDNGLLPILVKIVKKKTELPVREKIFLLLDATQTSLGGAKGKFPQYYEAYYELVSAGVKFMNRPNVVITQVHNPVPEAIIEPNKDNLSSRSNGVQQEANVQPVSDTSIIRKASSVMEVLRDVLNSMDPRHPE
;
A
#
# COMPACT_ATOMS: atom_id res chain seq x y z
N LEU A 1 9.02 0.40 5.29
CA LEU A 1 9.52 -0.58 4.30
C LEU A 1 8.41 -1.49 3.78
N LEU A 2 7.79 -2.32 4.63
CA LEU A 2 6.71 -3.24 4.21
C LEU A 2 5.58 -2.56 3.41
N GLU A 3 5.06 -1.45 3.92
CA GLU A 3 4.06 -0.60 3.26
C GLU A 3 4.49 -0.21 1.83
N MET A 4 5.74 0.21 1.67
CA MET A 4 6.27 0.63 0.38
C MET A 4 6.36 -0.55 -0.60
N LEU A 5 6.81 -1.73 -0.14
CA LEU A 5 6.89 -2.91 -0.99
C LEU A 5 5.51 -3.35 -1.48
N MET A 6 4.51 -3.36 -0.59
CA MET A 6 3.14 -3.71 -0.95
C MET A 6 2.53 -2.71 -1.95
N ASN A 7 2.71 -1.41 -1.71
CA ASN A 7 2.11 -0.37 -2.56
C ASN A 7 2.75 -0.26 -3.95
N ASN A 8 4.04 -0.62 -4.10
CA ASN A 8 4.79 -0.36 -5.33
C ASN A 8 5.06 -1.61 -6.19
N CYS A 9 4.92 -2.81 -5.64
CA CYS A 9 5.28 -4.05 -6.35
C CYS A 9 4.09 -4.98 -6.62
N GLY A 10 2.87 -4.53 -6.29
CA GLY A 10 1.62 -5.18 -6.67
C GLY A 10 1.41 -6.57 -6.06
N GLU A 11 0.59 -7.37 -6.76
CA GLU A 11 0.09 -8.67 -6.30
C GLU A 11 1.17 -9.69 -5.90
N PRO A 12 2.31 -9.83 -6.60
CA PRO A 12 3.35 -10.79 -6.20
C PRO A 12 3.83 -10.59 -4.76
N ILE A 13 3.94 -9.33 -4.31
CA ILE A 13 4.36 -9.04 -2.94
C ILE A 13 3.24 -9.29 -1.93
N HIS A 14 1.99 -8.99 -2.26
CA HIS A 14 0.86 -9.36 -1.39
C HIS A 14 0.76 -10.87 -1.18
N LYS A 15 0.97 -11.68 -2.23
CA LYS A 15 1.04 -13.15 -2.10
C LYS A 15 2.16 -13.56 -1.16
N GLN A 16 3.36 -13.01 -1.32
CA GLN A 16 4.48 -13.31 -0.42
C GLN A 16 4.20 -12.92 1.04
N VAL A 17 3.54 -11.79 1.29
CA VAL A 17 3.14 -11.39 2.65
C VAL A 17 2.27 -12.46 3.31
N ILE A 18 1.33 -13.02 2.55
CA ILE A 18 0.38 -14.03 3.03
C ILE A 18 1.05 -15.40 3.16
N ASP A 19 1.69 -15.87 2.10
CA ASP A 19 2.29 -17.21 2.01
C ASP A 19 3.41 -17.39 3.04
N ASN A 20 4.16 -16.32 3.33
CA ASN A 20 5.21 -16.34 4.35
C ASN A 20 4.67 -16.16 5.79
N GLY A 21 3.36 -16.02 5.99
CA GLY A 21 2.75 -15.89 7.31
C GLY A 21 3.14 -14.60 8.03
N LEU A 22 3.37 -13.51 7.29
CA LEU A 22 3.77 -12.23 7.88
C LEU A 22 2.63 -11.59 8.66
N LEU A 23 1.38 -11.75 8.22
CA LEU A 23 0.21 -11.20 8.90
C LEU A 23 0.06 -11.73 10.34
N PRO A 24 0.12 -13.05 10.60
CA PRO A 24 0.19 -13.57 11.98
C PRO A 24 1.33 -12.99 12.83
N ILE A 25 2.51 -12.75 12.24
CA ILE A 25 3.65 -12.16 12.96
C ILE A 25 3.32 -10.73 13.39
N LEU A 26 2.80 -9.90 12.47
CA LEU A 26 2.39 -8.53 12.74
C LEU A 26 1.31 -8.45 13.84
N VAL A 27 0.31 -9.32 13.77
CA VAL A 27 -0.76 -9.41 14.79
C VAL A 27 -0.18 -9.77 16.15
N LYS A 28 0.75 -10.75 16.20
CA LYS A 28 1.42 -11.17 17.43
C LYS A 28 2.24 -10.04 18.05
N ILE A 29 2.97 -9.28 17.24
CA ILE A 29 3.75 -8.11 17.69
C ILE A 29 2.81 -7.11 18.38
N VAL A 30 1.71 -6.74 17.72
CA VAL A 30 0.73 -5.79 18.29
C VAL A 30 0.16 -6.28 19.63
N LYS A 31 -0.16 -7.57 19.73
CA LYS A 31 -0.72 -8.18 20.96
C LYS A 31 0.29 -8.30 22.10
N LYS A 32 1.59 -8.51 21.80
CA LYS A 32 2.67 -8.71 22.79
C LYS A 32 3.11 -7.43 23.54
N LYS A 33 2.29 -6.37 23.53
CA LYS A 33 2.59 -5.08 24.16
C LYS A 33 3.89 -4.40 23.69
N THR A 34 4.24 -4.50 22.41
CA THR A 34 5.32 -3.67 21.85
C THR A 34 5.07 -2.18 22.03
N GLU A 35 6.13 -1.38 21.91
CA GLU A 35 6.11 0.08 21.92
C GLU A 35 4.93 0.65 21.13
N LEU A 36 4.25 1.66 21.71
CA LEU A 36 3.02 2.23 21.16
C LEU A 36 3.17 2.67 19.68
N PRO A 37 4.27 3.36 19.27
CA PRO A 37 4.43 3.77 17.88
C PRO A 37 4.51 2.61 16.88
N VAL A 38 5.16 1.50 17.26
CA VAL A 38 5.25 0.30 16.42
C VAL A 38 3.89 -0.34 16.28
N ARG A 39 3.15 -0.41 17.39
CA ARG A 39 1.79 -0.96 17.44
C ARG A 39 0.85 -0.18 16.53
N GLU A 40 0.88 1.15 16.64
CA GLU A 40 0.10 2.07 15.80
C GLU A 40 0.43 1.91 14.33
N LYS A 41 1.72 1.85 13.98
CA LYS A 41 2.14 1.75 12.59
C LYS A 41 1.69 0.43 11.95
N ILE A 42 1.77 -0.69 12.67
CA ILE A 42 1.31 -1.99 12.17
C ILE A 42 -0.22 -1.99 12.00
N PHE A 43 -0.95 -1.49 12.99
CA PHE A 43 -2.40 -1.45 12.90
C PHE A 43 -2.88 -0.58 11.75
N LEU A 44 -2.32 0.64 11.60
CA LEU A 44 -2.66 1.54 10.51
C LEU A 44 -2.31 0.94 9.15
N LEU A 45 -1.19 0.23 9.04
CA LEU A 45 -0.83 -0.49 7.84
C LEU A 45 -1.89 -1.53 7.47
N LEU A 46 -2.33 -2.35 8.43
CA LEU A 46 -3.36 -3.36 8.22
C LEU A 46 -4.71 -2.73 7.85
N ASP A 47 -5.12 -1.66 8.54
CA ASP A 47 -6.37 -0.94 8.28
C ASP A 47 -6.41 -0.32 6.88
N ALA A 48 -5.33 0.37 6.49
CA ALA A 48 -5.22 0.98 5.17
C ALA A 48 -5.18 -0.08 4.06
N THR A 49 -4.41 -1.16 4.26
CA THR A 49 -4.25 -2.24 3.27
C THR A 49 -5.54 -3.04 3.10
N GLN A 50 -6.23 -3.39 4.18
CA GLN A 50 -7.51 -4.09 4.07
C GLN A 50 -8.57 -3.20 3.39
N THR A 51 -8.60 -1.90 3.73
CA THR A 51 -9.54 -0.96 3.12
C THR A 51 -9.31 -0.81 1.62
N SER A 52 -8.05 -0.64 1.20
CA SER A 52 -7.71 -0.46 -0.22
C SER A 52 -7.92 -1.71 -1.07
N LEU A 53 -7.83 -2.90 -0.48
CA LEU A 53 -7.96 -4.19 -1.18
C LEU A 53 -9.38 -4.78 -1.15
N GLY A 54 -10.36 -4.06 -0.58
CA GLY A 54 -11.78 -4.46 -0.57
C GLY A 54 -12.23 -5.24 0.68
N GLY A 55 -11.43 -5.26 1.73
CA GLY A 55 -11.76 -5.83 3.04
C GLY A 55 -12.05 -7.33 2.99
N ALA A 56 -13.06 -7.77 3.75
CA ALA A 56 -13.45 -9.17 3.89
C ALA A 56 -13.84 -9.87 2.57
N LYS A 57 -14.29 -9.09 1.57
CA LYS A 57 -14.67 -9.58 0.23
C LYS A 57 -13.61 -9.26 -0.82
N GLY A 58 -12.47 -8.74 -0.40
CA GLY A 58 -11.37 -8.33 -1.25
C GLY A 58 -10.59 -9.50 -1.83
N LYS A 59 -9.62 -9.18 -2.69
CA LYS A 59 -8.73 -10.18 -3.31
C LYS A 59 -7.81 -10.87 -2.29
N PHE A 60 -7.51 -10.18 -1.20
CA PHE A 60 -6.63 -10.64 -0.13
C PHE A 60 -7.33 -10.48 1.23
N PRO A 61 -8.37 -11.29 1.52
CA PRO A 61 -9.18 -11.16 2.73
C PRO A 61 -8.39 -11.36 4.03
N GLN A 62 -7.22 -12.00 3.97
CA GLN A 62 -6.33 -12.23 5.11
C GLN A 62 -5.88 -10.92 5.79
N TYR A 63 -5.76 -9.81 5.04
CA TYR A 63 -5.49 -8.51 5.64
C TYR A 63 -6.65 -8.03 6.53
N TYR A 64 -7.89 -8.25 6.08
CA TYR A 64 -9.08 -7.95 6.88
C TYR A 64 -9.15 -8.84 8.12
N GLU A 65 -8.88 -10.13 7.99
CA GLU A 65 -8.85 -11.06 9.13
C GLU A 65 -7.85 -10.62 10.19
N ALA A 66 -6.62 -10.28 9.78
CA ALA A 66 -5.57 -9.78 10.67
C ALA A 66 -5.97 -8.47 11.36
N TYR A 67 -6.55 -7.53 10.60
CA TYR A 67 -7.08 -6.28 11.16
C TYR A 67 -8.20 -6.54 12.17
N TYR A 68 -9.18 -7.35 11.80
CA TYR A 68 -10.35 -7.64 12.64
C TYR A 68 -9.96 -8.39 13.92
N GLU A 69 -8.96 -9.25 13.86
CA GLU A 69 -8.39 -9.91 15.04
C GLU A 69 -7.81 -8.90 16.06
N LEU A 70 -7.22 -7.81 15.58
CA LEU A 70 -6.72 -6.73 16.45
C LEU A 70 -7.85 -5.88 17.03
N VAL A 71 -8.85 -5.54 16.21
CA VAL A 71 -10.04 -4.79 16.65
C VAL A 71 -10.82 -5.56 17.71
N SER A 72 -11.05 -6.86 17.48
CA SER A 72 -11.75 -7.74 18.43
C SER A 72 -10.96 -7.96 19.73
N ALA A 73 -9.62 -7.88 19.69
CA ALA A 73 -8.77 -7.87 20.88
C ALA A 73 -8.79 -6.54 21.65
N GLY A 74 -9.59 -5.56 21.23
CA GLY A 74 -9.74 -4.27 21.92
C GLY A 74 -8.58 -3.31 21.70
N VAL A 75 -7.77 -3.52 20.65
CA VAL A 75 -6.74 -2.56 20.26
C VAL A 75 -7.43 -1.27 19.80
N LYS A 76 -7.42 -0.25 20.66
CA LYS A 76 -7.97 1.08 20.40
C LYS A 76 -6.82 2.08 20.24
N PHE A 77 -6.95 3.00 19.29
CA PHE A 77 -6.02 4.10 19.10
C PHE A 77 -6.72 5.44 19.20
N MET A 78 -6.02 6.42 19.79
CA MET A 78 -6.59 7.73 20.13
C MET A 78 -6.63 8.70 18.97
N ASN A 79 -5.93 8.45 17.86
CA ASN A 79 -5.93 9.37 16.71
C ASN A 79 -6.12 8.59 15.40
N ARG A 80 -7.35 8.55 14.91
CA ARG A 80 -7.54 8.55 13.46
C ARG A 80 -7.22 9.99 13.03
N PRO A 81 -6.24 10.26 12.14
CA PRO A 81 -6.23 11.53 11.47
C PRO A 81 -7.58 11.64 10.77
N ASN A 82 -8.39 12.62 11.17
CA ASN A 82 -9.58 12.99 10.42
C ASN A 82 -9.09 13.28 9.01
N VAL A 83 -9.35 12.38 8.07
CA VAL A 83 -9.28 12.70 6.66
C VAL A 83 -10.35 13.76 6.48
N VAL A 84 -9.94 15.03 6.54
CA VAL A 84 -10.76 16.14 6.09
C VAL A 84 -10.92 15.90 4.60
N ILE A 85 -12.01 15.22 4.23
CA ILE A 85 -12.48 15.23 2.86
C ILE A 85 -12.91 16.66 2.61
N THR A 86 -12.00 17.48 2.11
CA THR A 86 -12.38 18.73 1.45
C THR A 86 -13.21 18.30 0.25
N GLN A 87 -14.53 18.26 0.42
CA GLN A 87 -15.45 18.14 -0.70
C GLN A 87 -15.23 19.37 -1.57
N VAL A 88 -14.37 19.23 -2.58
CA VAL A 88 -14.29 20.20 -3.67
C VAL A 88 -15.61 20.04 -4.41
N HIS A 89 -16.54 20.94 -4.13
CA HIS A 89 -17.80 21.06 -4.83
C HIS A 89 -17.44 21.44 -6.27
N ASN A 90 -17.46 20.48 -7.20
CA ASN A 90 -17.34 20.78 -8.62
C ASN A 90 -18.63 21.51 -9.05
N PRO A 91 -18.57 22.77 -9.55
CA PRO A 91 -19.71 23.35 -10.21
C PRO A 91 -19.90 22.68 -11.58
N VAL A 92 -21.13 22.24 -11.83
CA VAL A 92 -21.62 21.70 -13.10
C VAL A 92 -21.43 22.72 -14.22
N PRO A 93 -20.85 22.35 -15.38
CA PRO A 93 -20.94 23.19 -16.58
C PRO A 93 -22.23 22.88 -17.34
N GLU A 94 -23.11 23.88 -17.42
CA GLU A 94 -24.25 23.92 -18.35
C GLU A 94 -23.77 23.85 -19.80
N ALA A 95 -24.45 23.03 -20.60
CA ALA A 95 -24.19 22.83 -22.02
C ALA A 95 -24.78 23.98 -22.86
N ILE A 96 -23.97 24.62 -23.71
CA ILE A 96 -24.47 25.50 -24.78
C ILE A 96 -23.60 25.37 -26.06
N ILE A 97 -24.14 24.62 -27.04
CA ILE A 97 -24.18 24.87 -28.50
C ILE A 97 -22.84 24.98 -29.29
N GLU A 98 -22.57 23.95 -30.11
CA GLU A 98 -21.77 24.02 -31.36
C GLU A 98 -22.52 24.81 -32.45
N PRO A 99 -21.87 25.54 -33.41
CA PRO A 99 -21.30 24.82 -34.56
C PRO A 99 -20.14 25.46 -35.37
N ASN A 100 -19.40 24.56 -36.03
CA ASN A 100 -18.88 24.61 -37.42
C ASN A 100 -17.47 25.17 -37.73
N LYS A 101 -16.74 24.39 -38.58
CA LYS A 101 -15.79 24.76 -39.67
C LYS A 101 -14.60 25.69 -39.31
N ASP A 102 -13.34 25.45 -39.67
CA ASP A 102 -12.76 24.99 -40.93
C ASP A 102 -11.27 24.59 -40.72
N ASN A 103 -10.72 23.90 -41.73
CA ASN A 103 -9.31 23.48 -41.90
C ASN A 103 -8.26 24.58 -41.62
N LEU A 104 -7.03 24.20 -41.23
CA LEU A 104 -5.77 24.43 -41.97
C LEU A 104 -4.51 24.01 -41.16
N SER A 105 -3.58 23.37 -41.87
CA SER A 105 -2.27 22.86 -41.45
C SER A 105 -1.30 23.92 -40.90
N SER A 106 -0.42 23.53 -39.97
CA SER A 106 1.00 23.93 -40.04
C SER A 106 1.94 23.01 -39.23
N ARG A 107 3.05 22.65 -39.88
CA ARG A 107 4.26 21.97 -39.39
C ARG A 107 4.93 22.75 -38.25
N SER A 108 5.54 22.05 -37.29
CA SER A 108 6.93 22.32 -36.88
C SER A 108 7.49 21.24 -35.97
N ASN A 109 8.67 20.77 -36.36
CA ASN A 109 9.59 19.85 -35.70
C ASN A 109 9.86 20.15 -34.22
N GLY A 110 9.89 19.09 -33.40
CA GLY A 110 10.53 19.07 -32.09
C GLY A 110 11.35 17.79 -31.97
N VAL A 111 12.67 17.97 -31.97
CA VAL A 111 13.71 16.93 -31.89
C VAL A 111 13.43 15.97 -30.73
N GLN A 112 13.24 14.69 -31.04
CA GLN A 112 13.21 13.62 -30.05
C GLN A 112 14.63 13.40 -29.54
N GLN A 113 14.92 13.91 -28.34
CA GLN A 113 16.10 13.53 -27.59
C GLN A 113 15.72 12.31 -26.77
N GLU A 114 15.96 11.12 -27.33
CA GLU A 114 15.82 9.84 -26.63
C GLU A 114 16.85 9.78 -25.50
N ALA A 115 16.43 10.15 -24.29
CA ALA A 115 17.10 9.69 -23.09
C ALA A 115 16.88 8.18 -22.99
N ASN A 116 17.91 7.39 -23.30
CA ASN A 116 17.95 5.94 -23.11
C ASN A 116 17.80 5.60 -21.62
N VAL A 117 16.56 5.63 -21.12
CA VAL A 117 16.18 5.01 -19.86
C VAL A 117 16.09 3.52 -20.15
N GLN A 118 17.15 2.78 -19.83
CA GLN A 118 17.10 1.32 -19.86
C GLN A 118 15.90 0.88 -19.00
N PRO A 119 14.88 0.21 -19.58
CA PRO A 119 13.74 -0.25 -18.81
C PRO A 119 14.24 -1.35 -17.88
N VAL A 120 14.34 -1.05 -16.59
CA VAL A 120 14.52 -2.07 -15.56
C VAL A 120 13.33 -3.01 -15.69
N SER A 121 13.59 -4.24 -16.12
CA SER A 121 12.54 -5.25 -16.29
C SER A 121 11.81 -5.45 -14.97
N ASP A 122 10.47 -5.46 -14.98
CA ASP A 122 9.63 -5.65 -13.79
C ASP A 122 10.05 -6.87 -12.96
N THR A 123 10.50 -7.93 -13.63
CA THR A 123 11.05 -9.14 -13.00
C THR A 123 12.23 -8.85 -12.07
N SER A 124 13.09 -7.89 -12.42
CA SER A 124 14.24 -7.49 -11.60
C SER A 124 13.81 -6.75 -10.33
N ILE A 125 12.75 -5.96 -10.41
CA ILE A 125 12.18 -5.21 -9.27
C ILE A 125 11.52 -6.19 -8.32
N ILE A 126 10.66 -7.08 -8.83
CA ILE A 126 9.99 -8.10 -8.00
C ILE A 126 11.01 -8.97 -7.29
N ARG A 127 12.06 -9.45 -7.98
CA ARG A 127 13.12 -10.24 -7.34
C ARG A 127 13.80 -9.50 -6.18
N LYS A 128 14.16 -8.22 -6.39
CA LYS A 128 14.78 -7.40 -5.34
C LYS A 128 13.82 -7.19 -4.16
N ALA A 129 12.55 -6.90 -4.45
CA ALA A 129 11.52 -6.74 -3.44
C ALA A 129 11.31 -8.04 -2.63
N SER A 130 11.32 -9.19 -3.30
CA SER A 130 11.25 -10.50 -2.63
C SER A 130 12.40 -10.76 -1.69
N SER A 131 13.65 -10.47 -2.10
CA SER A 131 14.81 -10.60 -1.22
C SER A 131 14.70 -9.70 0.01
N VAL A 132 14.22 -8.46 -0.16
CA VAL A 132 14.00 -7.55 0.98
C VAL A 132 12.87 -8.06 1.89
N MET A 133 11.80 -8.63 1.33
CA MET A 133 10.70 -9.22 2.09
C MET A 133 11.13 -10.40 2.96
N GLU A 134 12.03 -11.23 2.45
CA GLU A 134 12.61 -12.37 3.19
C GLU A 134 13.41 -11.89 4.40
N VAL A 135 14.34 -10.95 4.21
CA VAL A 135 15.12 -10.36 5.31
C VAL A 135 14.22 -9.69 6.34
N LEU A 136 13.20 -8.95 5.89
CA LEU A 136 12.24 -8.31 6.80
C LEU A 136 11.50 -9.34 7.65
N ARG A 137 11.09 -10.47 7.07
CA ARG A 137 10.42 -11.54 7.79
C ARG A 137 11.33 -12.10 8.89
N ASP A 138 12.60 -12.34 8.58
CA ASP A 138 13.57 -12.90 9.53
C ASP A 138 13.82 -11.94 10.70
N VAL A 139 13.96 -10.65 10.43
CA VAL A 139 14.08 -9.61 11.47
C VAL A 139 12.82 -9.57 12.34
N LEU A 140 11.63 -9.60 11.76
CA LEU A 140 10.39 -9.58 12.54
C LEU A 140 10.21 -10.85 13.39
N ASN A 141 10.73 -11.99 12.93
CA ASN A 141 10.73 -13.24 13.68
C ASN A 141 11.75 -13.25 14.83
N SER A 142 12.91 -12.60 14.66
CA SER A 142 13.95 -12.56 15.68
C SER A 142 13.60 -11.67 16.88
N MET A 143 12.64 -10.76 16.74
CA MET A 143 12.16 -9.86 17.79
C MET A 143 11.35 -10.57 18.91
N ASP A 144 11.66 -11.80 19.30
CA ASP A 144 11.04 -12.44 20.47
C ASP A 144 11.42 -11.64 21.74
N PRO A 145 10.47 -11.02 22.46
CA PRO A 145 10.78 -10.16 23.61
C PRO A 145 11.37 -10.89 24.84
N ARG A 146 11.69 -12.17 24.71
CA ARG A 146 12.36 -12.95 25.76
C ARG A 146 13.88 -12.74 25.81
N HIS A 147 14.45 -12.06 24.82
CA HIS A 147 15.85 -11.62 24.82
C HIS A 147 16.00 -10.26 24.14
N PRO A 148 15.80 -9.14 24.85
CA PRO A 148 16.42 -7.88 24.44
C PRO A 148 17.95 -8.02 24.63
N GLU A 149 18.74 -7.65 23.62
CA GLU A 149 20.18 -7.41 23.79
C GLU A 149 20.44 -6.22 24.73
#